data_AF-A0A257N378-F1
#
_entry.id   AF-A0A257N378-F1
#
_cell.length_a   1.000
_cell.length_b   1.000
_cell.length_c   1.000
_cell.angle_alpha   90.00
_cell.angle_beta   90.00
_cell.angle_gamma   90.00
#
_symmetry.space_group_name_H-M   'P 1'
#
loop_
_entity.id
_entity.type
_entity.pdbx_description
1 polymer ?
#
loop_
_entity_poly.entity_id
_entity_poly.type
_entity_poly.pdbx_seq_one_letter_code
_entity_poly.pdbx_strand_id
1 'polypeptide(L)'
;RMLNSAFNAFGDASIDLYPPGFHEEIDRINAFIYENINNGVYRCGFASNQIVYEHAFKQLFNALDWVEMLLSRQPYLMGDTPTEADWRLFTTLIRFDAVYYGHFKCNRNRIEDFPYLSRYLRVLYQTTGIADTVNFDHIKRHYYMSHPHINPTRIVPVGPKLDYLLPSLD
;
A
#
# COMPACT_ATOMS: atom_id res chain seq x y z
N ARG A 1 -3.76 -16.72 -6.22
CA ARG A 1 -4.38 -16.59 -7.56
C ARG A 1 -5.66 -17.41 -7.77
N MET A 2 -6.01 -18.40 -6.92
CA MET A 2 -7.24 -19.22 -7.10
C MET A 2 -8.50 -18.38 -7.34
N LEU A 3 -8.73 -17.33 -6.52
CA LEU A 3 -9.92 -16.47 -6.62
C LEU A 3 -10.04 -15.70 -7.94
N ASN A 4 -8.96 -15.56 -8.71
CA ASN A 4 -8.97 -14.83 -9.98
C ASN A 4 -9.77 -15.56 -11.08
N SER A 5 -9.84 -16.89 -11.03
CA SER A 5 -10.43 -17.66 -12.12
C SER A 5 -11.24 -18.88 -11.70
N ALA A 6 -11.03 -19.42 -10.48
CA ALA A 6 -11.67 -20.66 -10.05
C ALA A 6 -13.21 -20.59 -9.99
N PHE A 7 -13.77 -19.38 -9.93
CA PHE A 7 -15.22 -19.14 -9.83
C PHE A 7 -15.79 -18.39 -11.05
N ASN A 8 -15.07 -18.31 -12.17
CA ASN A 8 -15.53 -17.57 -13.36
C ASN A 8 -16.89 -18.03 -13.89
N ALA A 9 -17.23 -19.31 -13.70
CA ALA A 9 -18.55 -19.83 -14.07
C ALA A 9 -19.71 -19.27 -13.22
N PHE A 10 -19.41 -18.67 -12.07
CA PHE A 10 -20.37 -18.18 -11.08
C PHE A 10 -20.22 -16.67 -10.77
N GLY A 11 -19.30 -15.98 -11.43
CA GLY A 11 -18.97 -14.58 -11.18
C GLY A 11 -18.74 -13.79 -12.46
N ASP A 12 -18.10 -12.62 -12.34
CA ASP A 12 -17.74 -11.79 -13.48
C ASP A 12 -16.38 -12.22 -14.05
N ALA A 13 -16.41 -13.07 -15.08
CA ALA A 13 -15.21 -13.54 -15.76
C ALA A 13 -14.49 -12.46 -16.59
N SER A 14 -15.04 -11.25 -16.73
CA SER A 14 -14.35 -10.13 -17.39
C SER A 14 -13.27 -9.51 -16.52
N ILE A 15 -13.30 -9.77 -15.20
CA ILE A 15 -12.26 -9.34 -14.26
C ILE A 15 -11.14 -10.37 -14.24
N ASP A 16 -9.99 -10.01 -14.82
CA ASP A 16 -8.76 -10.79 -14.73
C ASP A 16 -7.64 -9.90 -14.18
N LEU A 17 -7.25 -10.14 -12.93
CA LEU A 17 -6.19 -9.41 -12.23
C LEU A 17 -4.79 -9.95 -12.56
N TYR A 18 -4.70 -11.05 -13.31
CA TYR A 18 -3.44 -11.65 -13.76
C TYR A 18 -3.55 -12.10 -15.23
N PRO A 19 -3.80 -11.15 -16.16
CA PRO A 19 -4.14 -11.46 -17.55
C PRO A 19 -2.95 -12.05 -18.31
N PRO A 20 -3.21 -12.96 -19.27
CA PRO A 20 -2.19 -13.54 -20.12
C PRO A 20 -1.44 -12.44 -20.90
N GLY A 21 -0.12 -12.61 -21.07
CA GLY A 21 0.74 -11.62 -21.73
C GLY A 21 1.37 -10.60 -20.78
N PHE A 22 0.85 -10.42 -19.56
CA PHE A 22 1.41 -9.52 -18.54
C PHE A 22 2.06 -10.24 -17.36
N HIS A 23 2.04 -11.58 -17.34
CA HIS A 23 2.47 -12.40 -16.20
C HIS A 23 3.87 -12.08 -15.69
N GLU A 24 4.87 -12.10 -16.57
CA GLU A 24 6.27 -11.84 -16.19
C GLU A 24 6.48 -10.43 -15.64
N GLU A 25 5.79 -9.45 -16.23
CA GLU A 25 5.88 -8.07 -15.78
C GLU A 25 5.18 -7.86 -14.44
N ILE A 26 3.97 -8.42 -14.27
CA ILE A 26 3.27 -8.40 -12.98
C ILE A 26 4.12 -9.06 -11.91
N ASP A 27 4.76 -10.20 -12.20
CA ASP A 27 5.63 -10.90 -11.26
C ASP A 27 6.86 -10.08 -10.88
N ARG A 28 7.49 -9.41 -11.85
CA ARG A 28 8.60 -8.48 -11.62
C ARG A 28 8.18 -7.31 -10.73
N ILE A 29 7.05 -6.67 -11.04
CA ILE A 29 6.51 -5.54 -10.27
C ILE A 29 6.13 -5.99 -8.85
N ASN A 30 5.50 -7.15 -8.72
CA ASN A 30 5.14 -7.75 -7.44
C ASN A 30 6.37 -8.01 -6.56
N ALA A 31 7.45 -8.54 -7.13
CA ALA A 31 8.69 -8.78 -6.41
C ALA A 31 9.30 -7.46 -5.94
N PHE A 32 9.33 -6.44 -6.81
CA PHE A 32 9.82 -5.10 -6.46
C PHE A 32 9.00 -4.47 -5.32
N ILE A 33 7.66 -4.48 -5.42
CA ILE A 33 6.75 -3.90 -4.42
C ILE A 33 6.85 -4.66 -3.11
N TYR A 34 6.88 -6.00 -3.15
CA TYR A 34 7.02 -6.80 -1.95
C TYR A 34 8.33 -6.50 -1.24
N GLU A 35 9.45 -6.59 -1.95
CA GLU A 35 10.76 -6.41 -1.34
C GLU A 35 10.92 -4.99 -0.83
N ASN A 36 10.59 -3.97 -1.62
CA ASN A 36 10.97 -2.59 -1.27
C ASN A 36 9.89 -1.81 -0.51
N ILE A 37 8.62 -2.18 -0.63
CA ILE A 37 7.50 -1.42 -0.05
C ILE A 37 6.73 -2.25 0.98
N ASN A 38 6.13 -3.38 0.60
CA ASN A 38 5.30 -4.17 1.51
C ASN A 38 6.10 -4.67 2.71
N ASN A 39 7.27 -5.27 2.47
CA ASN A 39 8.19 -5.69 3.52
C ASN A 39 9.09 -4.52 3.98
N GLY A 40 9.33 -3.53 3.12
CA GLY A 40 10.17 -2.36 3.41
C GLY A 40 9.72 -1.57 4.65
N VAL A 41 8.41 -1.34 4.81
CA VAL A 41 7.87 -0.68 6.01
C VAL A 41 8.12 -1.49 7.29
N TYR A 42 8.06 -2.83 7.22
CA TYR A 42 8.38 -3.69 8.36
C TYR A 42 9.87 -3.65 8.67
N ARG A 43 10.73 -3.70 7.65
CA ARG A 43 12.19 -3.54 7.86
C ARG A 43 12.54 -2.22 8.53
N CYS A 44 11.81 -1.14 8.25
CA CYS A 44 11.93 0.12 8.99
C CYS A 44 11.46 -0.03 10.45
N GLY A 45 10.23 -0.52 10.65
CA GLY A 45 9.60 -0.56 11.96
C GLY A 45 10.25 -1.49 12.97
N PHE A 46 10.84 -2.59 12.51
CA PHE A 46 11.47 -3.62 13.34
C PHE A 46 13.01 -3.58 13.28
N ALA A 47 13.60 -2.53 12.70
CA ALA A 47 15.06 -2.39 12.66
C ALA A 47 15.66 -2.44 14.07
N SER A 48 16.71 -3.25 14.26
CA SER A 48 17.37 -3.44 15.56
C SER A 48 18.36 -2.34 15.91
N ASN A 49 18.78 -1.55 14.92
CA ASN A 49 19.72 -0.44 15.08
C ASN A 49 19.53 0.62 13.99
N GLN A 50 20.16 1.77 14.19
CA GLN A 50 20.05 2.95 13.34
C GLN A 50 20.52 2.69 11.88
N ILE A 51 21.60 1.94 11.68
CA ILE A 51 22.16 1.69 10.33
C ILE A 51 21.17 0.86 9.51
N VAL A 52 20.60 -0.19 10.12
CA VAL A 52 19.60 -1.05 9.47
C VAL A 52 18.34 -0.25 9.15
N TYR A 53 17.89 0.60 10.08
CA TYR A 53 16.75 1.49 9.87
C TYR A 53 17.00 2.44 8.69
N GLU A 54 18.12 3.16 8.67
CA GLU A 54 18.43 4.14 7.63
C GLU A 54 18.54 3.51 6.25
N HIS A 55 19.10 2.31 6.17
CA HIS A 55 19.16 1.56 4.91
C HIS A 55 17.76 1.18 4.42
N ALA A 56 16.92 0.60 5.30
CA ALA A 56 15.55 0.23 4.96
C ALA A 56 14.71 1.47 4.59
N PHE A 57 14.87 2.57 5.30
CA PHE A 57 14.19 3.84 5.07
C PHE A 57 14.53 4.40 3.69
N LYS A 58 15.83 4.44 3.33
CA LYS A 58 16.27 4.90 2.00
C LYS A 58 15.72 4.01 0.89
N GLN A 59 15.77 2.69 1.05
CA GLN A 59 15.21 1.76 0.07
C GLN A 59 13.70 1.94 -0.13
N LEU A 60 12.94 2.04 0.96
CA LEU A 60 11.50 2.25 0.93
C LEU A 60 11.15 3.52 0.15
N PHE A 61 11.80 4.63 0.48
CA PHE A 61 11.45 5.91 -0.13
C PHE A 61 11.95 6.04 -1.57
N ASN A 62 13.10 5.44 -1.92
CA ASN A 62 13.51 5.32 -3.32
C ASN A 62 12.49 4.52 -4.15
N ALA A 63 11.89 3.48 -3.55
CA ALA A 63 10.86 2.69 -4.23
C ALA A 63 9.53 3.44 -4.35
N LEU A 64 9.11 4.18 -3.32
CA LEU A 64 7.95 5.06 -3.40
C LEU A 64 8.14 6.15 -4.47
N ASP A 65 9.33 6.76 -4.57
CA ASP A 65 9.66 7.73 -5.62
C ASP A 65 9.58 7.13 -7.02
N TRP A 66 10.03 5.89 -7.18
CA TRP A 66 9.92 5.17 -8.45
C TRP A 66 8.46 4.92 -8.83
N VAL A 67 7.62 4.47 -7.88
CA VAL A 67 6.20 4.25 -8.13
C VAL A 67 5.47 5.57 -8.40
N GLU A 68 5.79 6.63 -7.67
CA GLU A 68 5.25 7.98 -7.90
C GLU A 68 5.51 8.45 -9.34
N MET A 69 6.75 8.31 -9.82
CA MET A 69 7.13 8.65 -11.19
C MET A 69 6.47 7.74 -12.25
N LEU A 70 6.23 6.46 -11.93
CA LEU A 70 5.47 5.57 -12.81
C LEU A 70 4.02 6.06 -12.92
N LEU A 71 3.36 6.30 -11.79
CA LEU A 71 1.96 6.74 -11.72
C LEU A 71 1.75 8.17 -12.23
N SER A 72 2.82 8.94 -12.42
CA SER A 72 2.75 10.23 -13.12
C SER A 72 2.45 10.09 -14.61
N ARG A 73 2.63 8.89 -15.19
CA ARG A 73 2.51 8.63 -16.63
C ARG A 73 1.36 7.70 -16.98
N GLN A 74 0.83 6.96 -16.02
CA GLN A 74 -0.19 5.94 -16.20
C GLN A 74 -1.06 5.81 -14.94
N PRO A 75 -2.32 5.39 -15.07
CA PRO A 75 -3.24 5.34 -13.93
C PRO A 75 -2.96 4.18 -12.96
N TYR A 76 -2.39 3.07 -13.43
CA TYR A 76 -2.07 1.88 -12.61
C TYR A 76 -0.65 1.39 -12.86
N LEU A 77 -0.18 0.42 -12.09
CA LEU A 77 1.19 -0.11 -12.20
C LEU A 77 1.49 -0.79 -13.54
N MET A 78 0.46 -1.28 -14.22
CA MET A 78 0.54 -2.06 -15.46
C MET A 78 -0.12 -1.37 -16.66
N GLY A 79 -0.35 -0.05 -16.58
CA GLY A 79 -1.00 0.74 -17.63
C GLY A 79 -2.42 1.14 -17.24
N ASP A 80 -3.40 0.78 -18.07
CA ASP A 80 -4.75 1.37 -18.05
C ASP A 80 -5.76 0.66 -17.14
N THR A 81 -5.46 -0.56 -16.69
CA THR A 81 -6.35 -1.35 -15.81
C THR A 81 -5.61 -1.89 -14.59
N PRO A 82 -6.27 -1.99 -13.42
CA PRO A 82 -5.64 -2.52 -12.22
C PRO A 82 -5.44 -4.03 -12.33
N THR A 83 -4.27 -4.48 -11.87
CA THR A 83 -3.88 -5.90 -11.79
C THR A 83 -3.72 -6.33 -10.32
N GLU A 84 -3.35 -7.58 -10.07
CA GLU A 84 -3.05 -8.04 -8.71
C GLU A 84 -1.89 -7.25 -8.07
N ALA A 85 -0.99 -6.66 -8.87
CA ALA A 85 0.08 -5.81 -8.37
C ALA A 85 -0.46 -4.55 -7.69
N ASP A 86 -1.52 -3.96 -8.26
CA ASP A 86 -2.14 -2.76 -7.73
C ASP A 86 -2.80 -3.03 -6.38
N TRP A 87 -3.54 -4.13 -6.29
CA TRP A 87 -4.17 -4.54 -5.04
C TRP A 87 -3.16 -4.94 -3.96
N ARG A 88 -2.01 -5.52 -4.34
CA ARG A 88 -0.91 -5.80 -3.41
C ARG A 88 -0.29 -4.51 -2.87
N LEU A 89 -0.09 -3.49 -3.71
CA LEU A 89 0.41 -2.18 -3.26
C LEU A 89 -0.61 -1.45 -2.39
N PHE A 90 -1.88 -1.43 -2.80
CA PHE A 90 -3.00 -0.78 -2.11
C PHE A 90 -3.03 -1.12 -0.62
N THR A 91 -2.91 -2.41 -0.29
CA THR A 91 -2.96 -2.86 1.10
C THR A 91 -1.86 -2.26 1.99
N THR A 92 -0.71 -1.90 1.42
CA THR A 92 0.34 -1.16 2.14
C THR A 92 0.04 0.33 2.18
N LEU A 93 -0.33 0.95 1.05
CA LEU A 93 -0.58 2.40 1.00
C LEU A 93 -1.71 2.83 1.93
N ILE A 94 -2.83 2.09 1.95
CA ILE A 94 -4.00 2.42 2.78
C ILE A 94 -3.69 2.40 4.29
N ARG A 95 -2.62 1.70 4.70
CA ARG A 95 -2.17 1.63 6.10
C ARG A 95 -1.05 2.61 6.42
N PHE A 96 -0.46 3.24 5.41
CA PHE A 96 0.80 3.97 5.55
C PHE A 96 0.65 5.17 6.48
N ASP A 97 -0.27 6.08 6.17
CA ASP A 97 -0.45 7.31 6.96
C ASP A 97 -1.04 7.02 8.34
N ALA A 98 -1.92 6.01 8.42
CA ALA A 98 -2.55 5.58 9.68
C ALA A 98 -1.58 4.92 10.66
N VAL A 99 -0.55 4.25 10.16
CA VAL A 99 0.33 3.37 10.95
C VAL A 99 1.79 3.56 10.58
N TYR A 100 2.20 3.19 9.37
CA TYR A 100 3.63 3.04 9.05
C TYR A 100 4.42 4.35 9.15
N TYR A 101 3.79 5.47 8.79
CA TYR A 101 4.37 6.81 8.92
C TYR A 101 4.83 7.08 10.37
N GLY A 102 3.98 6.83 11.35
CA GLY A 102 4.29 7.05 12.77
C GLY A 102 4.93 5.82 13.43
N HIS A 103 4.17 4.72 13.51
CA HIS A 103 4.53 3.51 14.25
C HIS A 103 5.84 2.88 13.78
N PHE A 104 6.04 2.81 12.46
CA PHE A 104 7.26 2.26 11.85
C PHE A 104 8.29 3.32 11.47
N LYS A 105 8.04 4.58 11.82
CA LYS A 105 8.92 5.72 11.53
C LYS A 105 9.20 5.90 10.04
N CYS A 106 8.30 5.49 9.16
CA CYS A 106 8.42 5.72 7.71
C CYS A 106 8.00 7.16 7.36
N ASN A 107 8.71 8.16 7.89
CA ASN A 107 8.20 9.54 8.04
C ASN A 107 8.88 10.61 7.15
N ARG A 108 9.36 10.28 5.94
CA ARG A 108 9.83 11.32 4.99
C ARG A 108 8.66 12.15 4.46
N ASN A 109 7.62 11.48 4.00
CA ASN A 109 6.39 12.02 3.42
C ASN A 109 5.24 11.08 3.80
N ARG A 110 4.04 11.61 3.99
CA ARG A 110 2.82 10.80 3.98
C ARG A 110 2.49 10.39 2.55
N ILE A 111 1.69 9.35 2.35
CA ILE A 111 1.13 9.02 1.03
C ILE A 111 0.30 10.19 0.50
N GLU A 112 -0.41 10.89 1.38
CA GLU A 112 -1.13 12.13 1.05
C GLU A 112 -0.24 13.21 0.41
N ASP A 113 1.06 13.25 0.75
CA ASP A 113 2.00 14.26 0.25
C ASP A 113 2.61 13.90 -1.13
N PHE A 114 2.30 12.72 -1.67
CA PHE A 114 2.67 12.28 -3.02
C PHE A 114 1.46 12.43 -3.97
N PRO A 115 1.45 13.37 -4.92
CA PRO A 115 0.25 13.65 -5.73
C PRO A 115 -0.26 12.43 -6.50
N TYR A 116 0.62 11.63 -7.11
CA TYR A 116 0.20 10.51 -7.96
C TYR A 116 -0.16 9.27 -7.14
N LEU A 117 0.58 8.94 -6.09
CA LEU A 117 0.24 7.89 -5.12
C LEU A 117 -1.05 8.20 -4.34
N SER A 118 -1.26 9.45 -3.94
CA SER A 118 -2.47 9.90 -3.24
C SER A 118 -3.71 9.75 -4.14
N ARG A 119 -3.63 10.23 -5.38
CA ARG A 119 -4.67 10.03 -6.40
C ARG A 119 -4.94 8.54 -6.63
N TYR A 120 -3.89 7.75 -6.86
CA TYR A 120 -3.97 6.32 -7.08
C TYR A 120 -4.66 5.58 -5.93
N LEU A 121 -4.28 5.88 -4.69
CA LEU A 121 -4.88 5.29 -3.49
C LEU A 121 -6.38 5.60 -3.40
N ARG A 122 -6.80 6.83 -3.70
CA ARG A 122 -8.22 7.22 -3.70
C ARG A 122 -9.01 6.51 -4.79
N VAL A 123 -8.48 6.42 -6.01
CA VAL A 123 -9.13 5.70 -7.12
C VAL A 123 -9.39 4.24 -6.75
N LEU A 124 -8.39 3.54 -6.20
CA LEU A 124 -8.57 2.16 -5.74
C LEU A 124 -9.53 2.05 -4.56
N TYR A 125 -9.45 2.96 -3.59
CA TYR A 125 -10.34 2.99 -2.42
C TYR A 125 -11.81 3.20 -2.81
N GLN A 126 -12.06 4.04 -3.82
CA GLN A 126 -13.39 4.39 -4.33
C GLN A 126 -13.94 3.36 -5.33
N THR A 127 -13.17 2.33 -5.69
CA THR A 127 -13.70 1.20 -6.46
C THR A 127 -14.82 0.52 -5.66
N THR A 128 -15.94 0.23 -6.31
CA THR A 128 -17.15 -0.30 -5.66
C THR A 128 -16.84 -1.48 -4.74
N GLY A 129 -17.25 -1.37 -3.47
CA GLY A 129 -17.07 -2.39 -2.45
C GLY A 129 -15.70 -2.41 -1.75
N ILE A 130 -14.69 -1.66 -2.24
CA ILE A 130 -13.35 -1.66 -1.63
C ILE A 130 -13.34 -0.91 -0.30
N ALA A 131 -14.01 0.24 -0.20
CA ALA A 131 -14.08 1.01 1.04
C ALA A 131 -14.59 0.17 2.23
N ASP A 132 -15.55 -0.72 1.99
CA ASP A 132 -16.14 -1.61 3.01
C ASP A 132 -15.14 -2.67 3.53
N THR A 133 -14.06 -2.94 2.79
CA THR A 133 -12.99 -3.86 3.22
C THR A 133 -11.99 -3.22 4.18
N VAL A 134 -12.04 -1.89 4.35
CA VAL A 134 -11.05 -1.13 5.11
C VAL A 134 -11.62 -0.64 6.44
N ASN A 135 -11.13 -1.22 7.52
CA ASN A 135 -11.46 -0.79 8.88
C ASN A 135 -10.24 -0.19 9.57
N PHE A 136 -10.17 1.15 9.62
CA PHE A 136 -9.05 1.88 10.22
C PHE A 136 -8.92 1.66 11.73
N ASP A 137 -10.02 1.40 12.42
CA ASP A 137 -10.00 1.09 13.84
C ASP A 137 -9.27 -0.24 14.09
N HIS A 138 -9.65 -1.29 13.35
CA HIS A 138 -8.98 -2.60 13.40
C HIS A 138 -7.50 -2.49 13.01
N ILE A 139 -7.20 -1.76 11.92
CA ILE A 139 -5.82 -1.51 11.47
C ILE A 139 -5.02 -0.88 12.61
N LYS A 140 -5.45 0.27 13.14
CA LYS A 140 -4.68 1.02 14.14
C LYS A 140 -4.55 0.22 15.44
N ARG A 141 -5.64 -0.38 15.95
CA ARG A 141 -5.59 -1.18 17.18
C ARG A 141 -4.65 -2.36 17.05
N HIS A 142 -4.69 -3.07 15.92
CA HIS A 142 -3.77 -4.19 15.70
C HIS A 142 -2.30 -3.75 15.83
N TYR A 143 -1.87 -2.73 15.07
CA TYR A 143 -0.45 -2.33 15.07
C TYR A 143 0.01 -1.70 16.38
N TYR A 144 -0.77 -0.77 16.92
CA TYR A 144 -0.34 -0.01 18.10
C TYR A 144 -0.46 -0.81 19.40
N MET A 145 -1.35 -1.82 19.48
CA MET A 145 -1.51 -2.63 20.69
C MET A 145 -0.74 -3.95 20.67
N SER A 146 -0.48 -4.53 19.48
CA SER A 146 0.14 -5.86 19.35
C SER A 146 1.68 -5.84 19.25
N HIS A 147 2.29 -4.66 19.10
CA HIS A 147 3.75 -4.50 19.03
C HIS A 147 4.31 -3.79 20.28
N PRO A 148 4.25 -4.40 21.47
CA PRO A 148 4.68 -3.74 22.72
C PRO A 148 6.17 -3.40 22.78
N HIS A 149 7.00 -4.02 21.93
CA HIS A 149 8.41 -3.69 21.82
C HIS A 149 8.67 -2.40 21.01
N ILE A 150 7.74 -2.00 20.13
CA ILE A 150 7.76 -0.71 19.41
C ILE A 150 6.97 0.35 20.19
N ASN A 151 5.80 -0.03 20.72
CA ASN A 151 4.89 0.85 21.44
C ASN A 151 4.52 0.27 22.81
N PRO A 152 5.39 0.39 23.84
CA PRO A 152 5.14 -0.19 25.17
C PRO A 152 3.87 0.31 25.85
N THR A 153 3.47 1.55 25.59
CA THR A 153 2.28 2.17 26.20
C THR A 153 0.97 1.65 25.59
N ARG A 154 1.02 1.00 24.42
CA ARG A 154 -0.14 0.54 23.64
C ARG A 154 -1.15 1.65 23.31
N ILE A 155 -0.73 2.91 23.39
CA ILE A 155 -1.57 4.05 23.01
C ILE A 155 -1.78 3.99 21.50
N VAL A 156 -3.04 4.07 21.09
CA VAL A 156 -3.44 4.20 19.69
C VAL A 156 -3.62 5.68 19.39
N PRO A 157 -2.89 6.27 18.41
CA PRO A 157 -3.02 7.69 18.10
C PRO A 157 -4.42 8.00 17.59
N VAL A 158 -4.92 9.21 17.88
CA VAL A 158 -6.24 9.65 17.40
C VAL A 158 -6.18 10.00 15.90
N GLY A 159 -5.11 10.65 15.45
CA GLY A 159 -4.90 10.98 14.04
C GLY A 159 -4.27 9.85 13.20
N PRO A 160 -3.90 10.15 11.94
CA PRO A 160 -4.31 11.34 11.19
C PRO A 160 -5.81 11.31 10.86
N LYS A 161 -6.38 12.46 10.50
CA LYS A 161 -7.71 12.51 9.86
C LYS A 161 -7.54 12.01 8.43
N LEU A 162 -8.22 10.91 8.11
CA LEU A 162 -8.17 10.27 6.80
C LEU A 162 -9.54 10.37 6.16
N ASP A 163 -9.59 10.85 4.93
CA ASP A 163 -10.79 10.88 4.12
C ASP A 163 -10.41 10.61 2.66
N TYR A 164 -10.50 9.33 2.29
CA TYR A 164 -10.20 8.85 0.94
C TYR A 164 -11.43 8.86 0.01
N LEU A 165 -12.59 9.34 0.50
CA LEU A 165 -13.79 9.56 -0.31
C LEU A 165 -13.84 10.95 -0.93
N LEU A 166 -13.01 11.88 -0.47
CA LEU A 166 -12.86 13.17 -1.13
C LEU A 166 -12.29 12.97 -2.56
N PRO A 167 -12.71 13.79 -3.53
CA PRO A 167 -12.10 13.81 -4.85
C PRO A 167 -10.59 14.07 -4.74
N SER A 168 -9.80 13.43 -5.61
CA SER A 168 -8.40 13.84 -5.78
C SER A 168 -8.35 15.29 -6.24
N LEU A 169 -7.52 16.11 -5.61
CA LEU A 169 -7.21 17.44 -6.12
C LEU A 169 -6.55 17.28 -7.50
N ASP A 170 -7.10 17.95 -8.51
CA ASP A 170 -6.60 17.97 -9.90
C ASP A 170 -5.19 18.56 -10.00
#